data_AF-A0A7V9RSR1-F1
#
_entry.id   AF-A0A7V9RSR1-F1
#
_cell.length_a   1.000
_cell.length_b   1.000
_cell.length_c   1.000
_cell.angle_alpha   90.00
_cell.angle_beta   90.00
_cell.angle_gamma   90.00
#
_symmetry.space_group_name_H-M   'P 1'
#
loop_
_entity.id
_entity.type
_entity.pdbx_description
1 polymer ?
#
loop_
_entity_poly.entity_id
_entity_poly.type
_entity_poly.pdbx_seq_one_letter_code
_entity_poly.pdbx_strand_id
1 'polypeptide(L)'
;MPPGSAASRRTSGSTSESVIGDGDGWVTCARGHRHWGRYGAAGLLIRTEGAVVLQHRAPWSHHGGTWGVPGGARDSHETVAAAALREAAEEAGIDADSVRITGVHTDDHGGWSYATVLAEPSRQVVTPASTSAESVEVGWQPVETVDQLPLHPGFALTWATLRAAYPPPELVVDAANVVGSRPDGWWHQRLSAAQRLHGQLAVFAESGLEPGSWPQPIRVVGLSWLYPRTTMVVEGEASRLSVPQSPSLRVVAADGSGDDAIVDVVREHPHAVVVTADRELRQRVGALGADVIGPRWFLNLITD
;
A
#
# COMPACT_ATOMS: atom_id res chain seq x y z
N MET A 1 -36.27 54.55 -25.67
CA MET A 1 -36.15 54.02 -24.30
C MET A 1 -36.82 52.65 -24.25
N PRO A 2 -36.20 51.64 -23.62
CA PRO A 2 -36.50 50.20 -23.77
C PRO A 2 -37.60 49.74 -22.79
N PRO A 3 -38.11 48.48 -22.85
CA PRO A 3 -37.42 47.27 -22.32
C PRO A 3 -37.59 46.05 -23.27
N GLY A 4 -36.97 44.89 -23.14
CA GLY A 4 -36.08 44.28 -22.15
C GLY A 4 -35.91 42.81 -22.56
N SER A 5 -34.67 42.37 -22.69
CA SER A 5 -34.26 41.03 -23.14
C SER A 5 -34.66 39.93 -22.16
N ALA A 6 -35.29 38.86 -22.67
CA ALA A 6 -35.43 37.59 -21.96
C ALA A 6 -34.52 36.53 -22.61
N ALA A 7 -33.30 36.40 -22.08
CA ALA A 7 -32.39 35.33 -22.44
C ALA A 7 -32.85 34.02 -21.80
N SER A 8 -33.23 33.06 -22.64
CA SER A 8 -33.46 31.66 -22.26
C SER A 8 -32.17 31.04 -21.73
N ARG A 9 -32.11 30.79 -20.42
CA ARG A 9 -31.06 29.96 -19.81
C ARG A 9 -31.40 28.50 -20.08
N ARG A 10 -30.74 27.92 -21.09
CA ARG A 10 -30.61 26.47 -21.19
C ARG A 10 -29.70 26.02 -20.05
N THR A 11 -30.28 25.40 -19.04
CA THR A 11 -29.56 24.59 -18.07
C THR A 11 -29.03 23.36 -18.80
N SER A 12 -27.76 23.38 -19.19
CA SER A 12 -27.04 22.18 -19.59
C SER A 12 -26.84 21.31 -18.36
N GLY A 13 -27.72 20.33 -18.17
CA GLY A 13 -27.45 19.21 -17.30
C GLY A 13 -26.25 18.46 -17.86
N SER A 14 -25.10 18.59 -17.19
CA SER A 14 -23.99 17.67 -17.35
C SER A 14 -24.39 16.39 -16.62
N THR A 15 -25.00 15.46 -17.35
CA THR A 15 -24.97 14.05 -16.96
C THR A 15 -23.53 13.61 -17.14
N SER A 16 -22.81 13.43 -16.03
CA SER A 16 -21.60 12.63 -16.01
C SER A 16 -22.00 11.22 -16.43
N GLU A 17 -21.82 10.88 -17.70
CA GLU A 17 -21.82 9.48 -18.14
C GLU A 17 -20.63 8.81 -17.43
N SER A 18 -20.92 8.14 -16.32
CA SER A 18 -20.03 7.11 -15.79
C SER A 18 -19.78 6.13 -16.93
N VAL A 19 -18.55 6.08 -17.42
CA VAL A 19 -18.15 5.05 -18.39
C VAL A 19 -18.42 3.72 -17.69
N ILE A 20 -19.44 2.99 -18.14
CA ILE A 20 -19.77 1.68 -17.58
C ILE A 20 -18.62 0.76 -17.97
N GLY A 21 -17.83 0.36 -16.98
CA GLY A 21 -16.74 -0.59 -17.12
C GLY A 21 -17.20 -1.94 -17.67
N ASP A 22 -16.29 -2.70 -18.31
CA ASP A 22 -16.60 -4.02 -18.86
C ASP A 22 -16.54 -5.16 -17.81
N GLY A 23 -16.20 -4.83 -16.56
CA GLY A 23 -16.09 -5.73 -15.43
C GLY A 23 -17.42 -6.25 -14.90
N ASP A 24 -18.54 -5.58 -15.13
CA ASP A 24 -19.81 -5.97 -14.52
C ASP A 24 -20.42 -7.27 -15.09
N GLY A 25 -20.80 -8.17 -14.18
CA GLY A 25 -21.53 -9.39 -14.52
C GLY A 25 -21.19 -10.58 -13.64
N TRP A 26 -21.99 -11.64 -13.78
CA TRP A 26 -21.85 -12.87 -13.01
C TRP A 26 -20.92 -13.87 -13.70
N VAL A 27 -20.01 -14.46 -12.92
CA VAL A 27 -19.17 -15.59 -13.33
C VAL A 27 -19.30 -16.71 -12.31
N THR A 28 -19.18 -17.96 -12.78
CA THR A 28 -19.11 -19.14 -11.92
C THR A 28 -17.66 -19.60 -11.83
N CYS A 29 -17.10 -19.71 -10.62
CA CYS A 29 -15.72 -20.17 -10.42
C CYS A 29 -15.61 -21.70 -10.53
N ALA A 30 -14.40 -22.24 -10.55
CA ALA A 30 -14.15 -23.68 -10.61
C ALA A 30 -14.75 -24.48 -9.44
N ARG A 31 -15.05 -23.81 -8.31
CA ARG A 31 -15.72 -24.40 -7.15
C ARG A 31 -17.25 -24.39 -7.25
N GLY A 32 -17.82 -23.81 -8.31
CA GLY A 32 -19.27 -23.73 -8.55
C GLY A 32 -19.97 -22.55 -7.87
N HIS A 33 -19.25 -21.67 -7.18
CA HIS A 33 -19.81 -20.45 -6.60
C HIS A 33 -20.05 -19.39 -7.69
N ARG A 34 -21.07 -18.54 -7.50
CA ARG A 34 -21.35 -17.38 -8.36
C ARG A 34 -20.73 -16.12 -7.75
N HIS A 35 -20.02 -15.36 -8.56
CA HIS A 35 -19.34 -14.12 -8.17
C HIS A 35 -19.72 -12.97 -9.11
N TRP A 36 -19.80 -11.75 -8.58
CA TRP A 36 -19.91 -10.53 -9.36
C TRP A 36 -18.51 -10.04 -9.75
N GLY A 37 -18.36 -9.54 -10.98
CA GLY A 37 -17.09 -9.09 -11.55
C GLY A 37 -16.50 -10.13 -12.50
N ARG A 38 -16.60 -9.88 -13.81
CA ARG A 38 -16.15 -10.79 -14.89
C ARG A 38 -14.67 -11.10 -14.83
N TYR A 39 -13.86 -10.13 -14.43
CA TYR A 39 -12.40 -10.25 -14.38
C TYR A 39 -11.88 -10.32 -12.94
N GLY A 40 -12.74 -10.66 -11.98
CA GLY A 40 -12.45 -10.57 -10.55
C GLY A 40 -13.00 -9.30 -9.92
N ALA A 41 -12.71 -9.12 -8.64
CA ALA A 41 -13.07 -7.95 -7.87
C ALA A 41 -11.92 -7.53 -6.96
N ALA A 42 -11.89 -6.26 -6.56
CA ALA A 42 -10.87 -5.72 -5.68
C ALA A 42 -11.46 -4.74 -4.67
N GLY A 43 -10.86 -4.66 -3.48
CA GLY A 43 -11.25 -3.70 -2.44
C GLY A 43 -10.05 -3.16 -1.68
N LEU A 44 -10.19 -1.97 -1.10
CA LEU A 44 -9.12 -1.25 -0.40
C LEU A 44 -9.31 -1.29 1.12
N LEU A 45 -8.48 -2.06 1.82
CA LEU A 45 -8.45 -2.10 3.28
C LEU A 45 -7.43 -1.09 3.80
N ILE A 46 -7.90 0.10 4.19
CA ILE A 46 -7.06 1.09 4.87
C ILE A 46 -6.97 0.74 6.35
N ARG A 47 -5.76 0.74 6.90
CA ARG A 47 -5.49 0.38 8.28
C ARG A 47 -4.52 1.34 8.98
N THR A 48 -4.77 1.55 10.27
CA THR A 48 -3.82 2.07 11.26
C THR A 48 -3.61 1.02 12.36
N GLU A 49 -2.81 1.33 13.38
CA GLU A 49 -2.61 0.43 14.52
C GLU A 49 -3.94 0.01 15.17
N GLY A 50 -4.84 0.96 15.40
CA GLY A 50 -6.08 0.74 16.16
C GLY A 50 -7.35 0.57 15.33
N ALA A 51 -7.37 0.94 14.05
CA ALA A 51 -8.61 0.96 13.27
C ALA A 51 -8.43 0.57 11.79
N VAL A 52 -9.52 0.11 11.18
CA VAL A 52 -9.64 -0.17 9.75
C VAL A 52 -10.85 0.56 9.15
N VAL A 53 -10.77 0.96 7.88
CA VAL A 53 -11.93 1.50 7.16
C VAL A 53 -12.80 0.35 6.67
N LEU A 54 -14.08 0.35 7.03
CA LEU A 54 -15.08 -0.61 6.56
C LEU A 54 -16.35 0.12 6.11
N GLN A 55 -17.10 -0.55 5.24
CA GLN A 55 -18.39 -0.14 4.72
C GLN A 55 -19.49 -1.08 5.22
N HIS A 56 -20.57 -0.50 5.74
CA HIS A 56 -21.80 -1.20 6.07
C HIS A 56 -22.72 -1.23 4.85
N ARG A 57 -22.88 -2.42 4.26
CA ARG A 57 -23.61 -2.60 3.01
C ARG A 57 -25.11 -2.38 3.21
N ALA A 58 -25.75 -1.67 2.29
CA ALA A 58 -27.19 -1.44 2.34
C ALA A 58 -27.98 -2.76 2.37
N PRO A 59 -29.09 -2.86 3.12
CA PRO A 59 -29.86 -4.11 3.27
C PRO A 59 -30.33 -4.74 1.95
N TRP A 60 -30.53 -3.95 0.90
CA TRP A 60 -30.98 -4.39 -0.42
C TRP A 60 -29.85 -4.86 -1.34
N SER A 61 -28.58 -4.73 -0.93
CA SER A 61 -27.44 -5.20 -1.70
C SER A 61 -27.20 -6.70 -1.50
N HIS A 62 -26.39 -7.32 -2.37
CA HIS A 62 -25.92 -8.69 -2.15
C HIS A 62 -25.14 -8.75 -0.81
N HIS A 63 -25.52 -9.68 0.07
CA HIS A 63 -25.08 -9.73 1.48
C HIS A 63 -25.32 -8.42 2.27
N GLY A 64 -26.44 -7.74 2.01
CA GLY A 64 -26.82 -6.52 2.72
C GLY A 64 -26.88 -6.65 4.24
N GLY A 65 -26.60 -5.55 4.93
CA GLY A 65 -26.50 -5.51 6.39
C GLY A 65 -25.17 -6.02 6.97
N THR A 66 -24.23 -6.45 6.12
CA THR A 66 -22.90 -6.87 6.54
C THR A 66 -21.83 -5.79 6.37
N TRP A 67 -20.75 -5.90 7.12
CA TRP A 67 -19.57 -5.03 7.03
C TRP A 67 -18.49 -5.68 6.17
N GLY A 68 -17.89 -4.88 5.29
CA GLY A 68 -16.80 -5.34 4.43
C GLY A 68 -15.89 -4.21 4.00
N VAL A 69 -14.87 -4.58 3.24
CA VAL A 69 -13.96 -3.62 2.61
C VAL A 69 -14.70 -2.93 1.44
N PRO A 70 -14.62 -1.60 1.29
CA PRO A 70 -15.08 -0.92 0.07
C PRO A 70 -14.40 -1.52 -1.16
N GLY A 71 -15.16 -1.80 -2.21
CA GLY A 71 -14.65 -2.55 -3.35
C GLY A 71 -15.73 -3.13 -4.26
N GLY A 72 -15.31 -3.41 -5.49
CA GLY A 72 -16.22 -3.79 -6.57
C GLY A 72 -15.53 -4.56 -7.70
N ALA A 73 -16.23 -4.64 -8.83
CA ALA A 73 -15.79 -5.39 -10.00
C ALA A 73 -14.56 -4.71 -10.64
N ARG A 74 -13.63 -5.54 -11.13
CA ARG A 74 -12.47 -5.06 -11.88
C ARG A 74 -12.77 -5.09 -13.38
N ASP A 75 -12.39 -4.03 -14.09
CA ASP A 75 -12.42 -4.00 -15.55
C ASP A 75 -11.22 -4.74 -16.17
N SER A 76 -11.35 -5.17 -17.42
CA SER A 76 -10.33 -6.00 -18.09
C SER A 76 -8.95 -5.34 -18.21
N HIS A 77 -8.91 -4.00 -18.22
CA HIS A 77 -7.71 -3.19 -18.40
C HIS A 77 -7.11 -2.68 -17.09
N GLU A 78 -7.79 -2.87 -15.96
CA GLU A 78 -7.35 -2.36 -14.66
C GLU A 78 -6.39 -3.33 -13.97
N THR A 79 -5.39 -2.77 -13.30
CA THR A 79 -4.66 -3.52 -12.28
C THR A 79 -5.53 -3.72 -11.04
N VAL A 80 -5.18 -4.68 -10.19
CA VAL A 80 -5.83 -4.88 -8.88
C VAL A 80 -5.84 -3.59 -8.05
N ALA A 81 -4.69 -2.90 -7.99
CA ALA A 81 -4.53 -1.67 -7.24
C ALA A 81 -5.39 -0.54 -7.80
N ALA A 82 -5.41 -0.37 -9.13
CA ALA A 82 -6.22 0.65 -9.79
C ALA A 82 -7.71 0.48 -9.49
N ALA A 83 -8.24 -0.74 -9.61
CA ALA A 83 -9.64 -1.02 -9.32
C ALA A 83 -9.97 -0.78 -7.85
N ALA A 84 -9.15 -1.25 -6.91
CA ALA A 84 -9.39 -1.02 -5.48
C ALA A 84 -9.41 0.47 -5.12
N LEU A 85 -8.50 1.27 -5.70
CA LEU A 85 -8.44 2.72 -5.48
C LEU A 85 -9.63 3.45 -6.12
N ARG A 86 -10.04 3.06 -7.34
CA ARG A 86 -11.23 3.61 -8.00
C ARG A 86 -12.48 3.36 -7.16
N GLU A 87 -12.71 2.11 -6.76
CA GLU A 87 -13.87 1.72 -5.95
C GLU A 87 -13.87 2.44 -4.60
N ALA A 88 -12.71 2.56 -3.94
CA ALA A 88 -12.61 3.32 -2.69
C ALA A 88 -12.93 4.82 -2.87
N ALA A 89 -12.55 5.41 -4.01
CA ALA A 89 -12.93 6.78 -4.33
C ALA A 89 -14.44 6.92 -4.58
N GLU A 90 -15.02 5.97 -5.32
CA GLU A 90 -16.44 5.97 -5.72
C GLU A 90 -17.40 5.64 -4.57
N GLU A 91 -17.02 4.72 -3.67
CA GLU A 91 -17.89 4.23 -2.58
C GLU A 91 -17.64 4.89 -1.23
N ALA A 92 -16.40 5.33 -0.98
CA ALA A 92 -15.93 5.77 0.33
C ALA A 92 -15.31 7.17 0.33
N GLY A 93 -15.28 7.86 -0.82
CA GLY A 93 -14.72 9.21 -0.95
C GLY A 93 -13.22 9.29 -0.65
N ILE A 94 -12.50 8.17 -0.75
CA ILE A 94 -11.07 8.09 -0.45
C ILE A 94 -10.27 8.55 -1.67
N ASP A 95 -9.45 9.59 -1.48
CA ASP A 95 -8.47 10.00 -2.50
C ASP A 95 -7.30 9.01 -2.54
N ALA A 96 -6.94 8.55 -3.74
CA ALA A 96 -5.82 7.63 -3.95
C ALA A 96 -4.49 8.20 -3.43
N ASP A 97 -4.30 9.51 -3.51
CA ASP A 97 -3.07 10.17 -3.03
C ASP A 97 -3.01 10.24 -1.49
N SER A 98 -4.13 10.02 -0.80
CA SER A 98 -4.22 10.03 0.68
C SER A 98 -3.79 8.71 1.33
N VAL A 99 -3.48 7.67 0.52
CA VAL A 99 -3.13 6.34 1.00
C VAL A 99 -1.85 5.83 0.35
N ARG A 100 -1.17 4.92 1.05
CA ARG A 100 -0.01 4.18 0.56
C ARG A 100 -0.34 2.71 0.59
N ILE A 101 -0.24 2.05 -0.56
CA ILE A 101 -0.39 0.59 -0.65
C ILE A 101 0.79 -0.08 0.06
N THR A 102 0.47 -1.11 0.83
CA THR A 102 1.42 -1.88 1.65
C THR A 102 1.49 -3.34 1.22
N GLY A 103 0.45 -3.85 0.55
CA GLY A 103 0.40 -5.22 0.08
C GLY A 103 -0.91 -5.58 -0.60
N VAL A 104 -0.99 -6.80 -1.10
CA VAL A 104 -2.20 -7.38 -1.68
C VAL A 104 -2.37 -8.79 -1.13
N HIS A 105 -3.60 -9.13 -0.75
CA HIS A 105 -4.02 -10.51 -0.49
C HIS A 105 -4.99 -10.94 -1.59
N THR A 106 -4.78 -12.13 -2.17
CA THR A 106 -5.65 -12.67 -3.22
C THR A 106 -6.34 -13.94 -2.72
N ASP A 107 -7.68 -13.92 -2.67
CA ASP A 107 -8.51 -15.11 -2.48
C ASP A 107 -8.92 -15.66 -3.86
N ASP A 108 -8.22 -16.71 -4.30
CA ASP A 108 -8.41 -17.35 -5.61
C ASP A 108 -9.39 -18.52 -5.52
N HIS A 109 -10.42 -18.50 -6.38
CA HIS A 109 -11.47 -19.52 -6.48
C HIS A 109 -11.36 -20.37 -7.75
N GLY A 110 -10.26 -20.23 -8.51
CA GLY A 110 -10.01 -20.96 -9.75
C GLY A 110 -10.86 -20.41 -10.90
N GLY A 111 -10.36 -19.36 -11.56
CA GLY A 111 -11.06 -18.66 -12.66
C GLY A 111 -11.83 -17.40 -12.22
N TRP A 112 -11.84 -17.11 -10.92
CA TRP A 112 -12.25 -15.83 -10.35
C TRP A 112 -11.48 -15.59 -9.04
N SER A 113 -11.13 -14.35 -8.75
CA SER A 113 -10.44 -13.99 -7.51
C SER A 113 -10.95 -12.68 -6.94
N TYR A 114 -10.96 -12.58 -5.61
CA TYR A 114 -11.10 -11.30 -4.90
C TYR A 114 -9.73 -10.85 -4.38
N ALA A 115 -9.34 -9.63 -4.68
CA ALA A 115 -8.09 -9.06 -4.18
C ALA A 115 -8.36 -7.97 -3.13
N THR A 116 -7.85 -8.16 -1.93
CA THR A 116 -7.83 -7.10 -0.91
C THR A 116 -6.50 -6.37 -0.98
N VAL A 117 -6.52 -5.10 -1.38
CA VAL A 117 -5.37 -4.21 -1.37
C VAL A 117 -5.25 -3.58 0.00
N LEU A 118 -4.14 -3.82 0.68
CA LEU A 118 -3.88 -3.27 2.01
C LEU A 118 -3.20 -1.93 1.86
N ALA A 119 -3.67 -0.93 2.60
CA ALA A 119 -3.10 0.41 2.59
C ALA A 119 -3.05 1.02 4.00
N GLU A 120 -2.24 2.04 4.15
CA GLU A 120 -2.22 2.92 5.32
C GLU A 120 -2.30 4.39 4.86
N PRO A 121 -2.70 5.33 5.73
CA PRO A 121 -2.67 6.75 5.39
C PRO A 121 -1.28 7.23 4.95
N SER A 122 -1.18 7.92 3.81
CA SER A 122 0.10 8.38 3.25
C SER A 122 0.57 9.69 3.90
N ARG A 123 -0.34 10.67 4.02
CA ARG A 123 -0.24 11.98 4.69
C ARG A 123 -1.70 12.44 4.96
N GLN A 124 -1.94 13.14 6.08
CA GLN A 124 -3.28 13.55 6.56
C GLN A 124 -4.19 12.43 7.11
N VAL A 125 -5.30 12.88 7.73
CA VAL A 125 -6.42 12.07 8.20
C VAL A 125 -7.25 11.63 7.00
N VAL A 126 -7.38 10.32 6.77
CA VAL A 126 -8.38 9.80 5.83
C VAL A 126 -9.75 9.89 6.49
N THR A 127 -10.68 10.61 5.85
CA THR A 127 -12.05 10.79 6.33
C THR A 127 -13.00 10.05 5.39
N PRO A 128 -13.21 8.74 5.58
CA PRO A 128 -14.10 7.97 4.73
C PRO A 128 -15.54 8.45 4.91
N ALA A 129 -16.29 8.48 3.81
CA ALA A 129 -17.70 8.82 3.82
C ALA A 129 -18.43 8.03 2.73
N SER A 130 -19.65 7.58 3.02
CA SER A 130 -20.48 6.95 2.00
C SER A 130 -20.78 7.93 0.89
N THR A 131 -20.36 7.60 -0.33
CA THR A 131 -20.66 8.36 -1.56
C THR A 131 -21.63 7.63 -2.48
N SER A 132 -22.04 6.41 -2.10
CA SER A 132 -22.93 5.53 -2.85
C SER A 132 -24.22 5.20 -2.09
N ALA A 133 -25.32 5.04 -2.82
CA ALA A 133 -26.58 4.55 -2.28
C ALA A 133 -26.53 3.07 -1.87
N GLU A 134 -25.45 2.35 -2.21
CA GLU A 134 -25.26 0.93 -1.86
C GLU A 134 -24.67 0.73 -0.45
N SER A 135 -24.36 1.83 0.25
CA SER A 135 -23.71 1.85 1.56
C SER A 135 -24.53 2.67 2.55
N VAL A 136 -24.83 2.09 3.72
CA VAL A 136 -25.47 2.82 4.83
C VAL A 136 -24.46 3.72 5.53
N GLU A 137 -23.24 3.20 5.70
CA GLU A 137 -22.16 3.86 6.44
C GLU A 137 -20.82 3.42 5.86
N VAL A 138 -19.85 4.33 5.86
CA VAL A 138 -18.44 4.00 5.68
C VAL A 138 -17.67 4.72 6.78
N GLY A 139 -16.81 4.02 7.50
CA GLY A 139 -16.17 4.57 8.68
C GLY A 139 -14.99 3.75 9.21
N TRP A 140 -14.23 4.38 10.10
CA TRP A 140 -13.20 3.71 10.88
C TRP A 140 -13.84 2.80 11.94
N GLN A 141 -13.51 1.52 11.90
CA GLN A 141 -13.91 0.53 12.88
C GLN A 141 -12.69 0.09 13.70
N PRO A 142 -12.79 0.01 15.05
CA PRO A 142 -11.70 -0.47 15.88
C PRO A 142 -11.33 -1.92 15.53
N VAL A 143 -10.03 -2.20 15.35
CA VAL A 143 -9.51 -3.52 14.92
C VAL A 143 -9.98 -4.63 15.86
N GLU A 144 -10.01 -4.35 17.16
CA GLU A 144 -10.39 -5.27 18.23
C GLU A 144 -11.89 -5.62 18.24
N THR A 145 -12.74 -4.81 17.61
CA THR A 145 -14.19 -5.05 17.54
C THR A 145 -14.64 -5.65 16.21
N VAL A 146 -13.78 -5.68 15.18
CA VAL A 146 -14.15 -6.17 13.84
C VAL A 146 -14.74 -7.59 13.87
N ASP A 147 -14.18 -8.48 14.70
CA ASP A 147 -14.65 -9.87 14.85
C ASP A 147 -16.10 -9.98 15.39
N GLN A 148 -16.65 -8.89 15.93
CA GLN A 148 -17.98 -8.81 16.52
C GLN A 148 -19.02 -8.22 15.56
N LEU A 149 -18.58 -7.65 14.43
CA LEU A 149 -19.47 -7.10 13.41
C LEU A 149 -20.08 -8.23 12.57
N PRO A 150 -21.28 -8.04 11.99
CA PRO A 150 -21.79 -8.97 10.98
C PRO A 150 -20.96 -8.83 9.70
N LEU A 151 -19.84 -9.54 9.59
CA LEU A 151 -18.91 -9.41 8.46
C LEU A 151 -19.45 -10.06 7.19
N HIS A 152 -19.09 -9.48 6.03
CA HIS A 152 -19.29 -10.10 4.74
C HIS A 152 -18.59 -11.47 4.72
N PRO A 153 -19.22 -12.57 4.26
CA PRO A 153 -18.66 -13.91 4.42
C PRO A 153 -17.24 -14.08 3.86
N GLY A 154 -16.97 -13.50 2.68
CA GLY A 154 -15.62 -13.54 2.09
C GLY A 154 -14.59 -12.75 2.90
N PHE A 155 -14.99 -11.63 3.52
CA PHE A 155 -14.08 -10.84 4.37
C PHE A 155 -13.84 -11.53 5.71
N ALA A 156 -14.87 -12.14 6.30
CA ALA A 156 -14.74 -12.91 7.55
C ALA A 156 -13.69 -14.04 7.43
N LEU A 157 -13.63 -14.70 6.26
CA LEU A 157 -12.67 -15.79 6.00
C LEU A 157 -11.22 -15.29 5.90
N THR A 158 -11.00 -14.06 5.44
CA THR A 158 -9.65 -13.51 5.19
C THR A 158 -9.17 -12.58 6.30
N TRP A 159 -10.08 -12.08 7.16
CA TRP A 159 -9.78 -11.07 8.16
C TRP A 159 -8.62 -11.44 9.10
N ALA A 160 -8.51 -12.68 9.58
CA ALA A 160 -7.40 -13.09 10.44
C ALA A 160 -6.03 -12.91 9.75
N THR A 161 -5.94 -13.25 8.46
CA THR A 161 -4.74 -13.07 7.64
C THR A 161 -4.43 -11.60 7.42
N LEU A 162 -5.45 -10.82 7.03
CA LEU A 162 -5.32 -9.37 6.81
C LEU A 162 -4.94 -8.63 8.10
N ARG A 163 -5.46 -9.10 9.25
CA ARG A 163 -5.14 -8.57 10.57
C ARG A 163 -3.67 -8.84 10.95
N ALA A 164 -3.13 -10.00 10.58
CA ALA A 164 -1.75 -10.36 10.87
C ALA A 164 -0.73 -9.69 9.94
N ALA A 165 -1.16 -9.14 8.80
CA ALA A 165 -0.27 -8.49 7.83
C ALA A 165 0.17 -7.05 8.22
N TYR A 166 -0.21 -6.57 9.40
CA TYR A 166 0.15 -5.23 9.92
C TYR A 166 0.96 -5.34 11.22
N PRO A 167 1.93 -4.43 11.47
CA PRO A 167 2.37 -3.39 10.55
C PRO A 167 3.16 -3.98 9.36
N PRO A 168 3.18 -3.30 8.20
CA PRO A 168 4.05 -3.71 7.11
C PRO A 168 5.53 -3.59 7.56
N PRO A 169 6.43 -4.43 7.03
CA PRO A 169 7.85 -4.35 7.35
C PRO A 169 8.46 -3.03 6.87
N GLU A 170 9.39 -2.50 7.67
CA GLU A 170 10.23 -1.35 7.33
C GLU A 170 11.58 -1.84 6.79
N LEU A 171 11.97 -1.42 5.60
CA LEU A 171 13.28 -1.71 5.04
C LEU A 171 14.22 -0.51 5.26
N VAL A 172 15.21 -0.65 6.14
CA VAL A 172 16.17 0.41 6.45
C VAL A 172 17.47 0.17 5.68
N VAL A 173 17.80 1.05 4.76
CA VAL A 173 18.94 0.90 3.84
C VAL A 173 20.09 1.81 4.30
N ASP A 174 21.19 1.19 4.71
CA ASP A 174 22.47 1.87 4.94
C ASP A 174 23.07 2.27 3.60
N ALA A 175 22.90 3.53 3.19
CA ALA A 175 23.32 3.97 1.87
C ALA A 175 24.83 3.88 1.68
N ALA A 176 25.62 4.24 2.72
CA ALA A 176 27.07 4.24 2.64
C ALA A 176 27.61 2.82 2.46
N ASN A 177 27.08 1.85 3.20
CA ASN A 177 27.48 0.46 3.10
C ASN A 177 26.99 -0.21 1.82
N VAL A 178 25.75 0.07 1.39
CA VAL A 178 25.18 -0.49 0.15
C VAL A 178 25.93 0.01 -1.07
N VAL A 179 26.14 1.32 -1.19
CA VAL A 179 26.98 1.90 -2.25
C VAL A 179 28.41 1.36 -2.16
N GLY A 180 28.95 1.27 -0.94
CA GLY A 180 30.28 0.76 -0.64
C GLY A 180 30.54 -0.69 -1.07
N SER A 181 29.49 -1.49 -1.25
CA SER A 181 29.59 -2.89 -1.65
C SER A 181 29.88 -3.12 -3.14
N ARG A 182 29.85 -2.06 -3.98
CA ARG A 182 30.19 -2.11 -5.40
C ARG A 182 31.57 -1.47 -5.68
N PRO A 183 32.43 -2.09 -6.50
CA PRO A 183 33.72 -1.52 -6.89
C PRO A 183 33.56 -0.53 -8.07
N ASP A 184 32.74 0.51 -7.90
CA ASP A 184 32.35 1.45 -8.97
C ASP A 184 32.99 2.85 -8.85
N GLY A 185 33.93 3.03 -7.92
CA GLY A 185 34.58 4.34 -7.70
C GLY A 185 33.75 5.34 -6.89
N TRP A 186 32.69 4.91 -6.20
CA TRP A 186 31.76 5.78 -5.45
C TRP A 186 32.42 6.78 -4.50
N TRP A 187 33.60 6.47 -3.95
CA TRP A 187 34.30 7.31 -2.97
C TRP A 187 34.68 8.69 -3.54
N HIS A 188 34.80 8.83 -4.86
CA HIS A 188 35.03 10.11 -5.54
C HIS A 188 33.74 10.91 -5.78
N GLN A 189 32.57 10.28 -5.73
CA GLN A 189 31.27 10.87 -6.11
C GLN A 189 30.14 10.38 -5.20
N ARG A 190 30.31 10.52 -3.88
CA ARG A 190 29.37 9.99 -2.87
C ARG A 190 27.94 10.45 -3.08
N LEU A 191 27.75 11.74 -3.36
CA LEU A 191 26.41 12.32 -3.59
C LEU A 191 25.73 11.71 -4.82
N SER A 192 26.46 11.61 -5.94
CA SER A 192 25.92 11.02 -7.17
C SER A 192 25.59 9.53 -7.01
N ALA A 193 26.40 8.80 -6.24
CA ALA A 193 26.14 7.40 -5.94
C ALA A 193 24.89 7.22 -5.07
N ALA A 194 24.71 8.05 -4.04
CA ALA A 194 23.49 8.07 -3.23
C ALA A 194 22.25 8.44 -4.07
N GLN A 195 22.36 9.42 -4.99
CA GLN A 195 21.25 9.78 -5.88
C GLN A 195 20.85 8.63 -6.81
N ARG A 196 21.81 7.86 -7.32
CA ARG A 196 21.51 6.65 -8.11
C ARG A 196 20.81 5.58 -7.29
N LEU A 197 21.30 5.31 -6.08
CA LEU A 197 20.66 4.35 -5.18
C LEU A 197 19.23 4.77 -4.85
N HIS A 198 18.99 6.05 -4.55
CA HIS A 198 17.64 6.58 -4.32
C HIS A 198 16.71 6.32 -5.52
N GLY A 199 17.17 6.56 -6.75
CA GLY A 199 16.36 6.28 -7.95
C GLY A 199 15.98 4.80 -8.08
N GLN A 200 16.91 3.89 -7.77
CA GLN A 200 16.65 2.44 -7.75
C GLN A 200 15.65 2.05 -6.66
N LEU A 201 15.80 2.63 -5.46
CA LEU A 201 14.87 2.41 -4.34
C LEU A 201 13.47 2.95 -4.64
N ALA A 202 13.35 4.07 -5.34
CA ALA A 202 12.07 4.65 -5.70
C ALA A 202 11.27 3.71 -6.62
N VAL A 203 11.93 3.17 -7.66
CA VAL A 203 11.33 2.17 -8.55
C VAL A 203 10.98 0.89 -7.77
N PHE A 204 11.90 0.39 -6.95
CA PHE A 204 11.67 -0.79 -6.11
C PHE A 204 10.44 -0.65 -5.19
N ALA A 205 10.31 0.50 -4.52
CA ALA A 205 9.22 0.76 -3.59
C ALA A 205 7.84 0.81 -4.27
N GLU A 206 7.80 1.14 -5.58
CA GLU A 206 6.58 1.16 -6.39
C GLU A 206 6.27 -0.19 -7.05
N SER A 207 7.30 -0.93 -7.47
CA SER A 207 7.13 -2.24 -8.13
C SER A 207 6.63 -3.34 -7.17
N GLY A 208 7.01 -3.26 -5.89
CA GLY A 208 6.64 -4.26 -4.89
C GLY A 208 7.31 -5.62 -5.10
N LEU A 209 6.92 -6.60 -4.29
CA LEU A 209 7.53 -7.92 -4.22
C LEU A 209 6.48 -9.05 -4.23
N GLU A 210 6.64 -9.98 -5.17
CA GLU A 210 5.88 -11.23 -5.22
C GLU A 210 6.26 -12.20 -4.10
N PRO A 211 5.41 -13.19 -3.79
CA PRO A 211 5.68 -14.18 -2.76
C PRO A 211 6.86 -15.04 -3.18
N GLY A 212 7.79 -15.29 -2.25
CA GLY A 212 9.04 -16.01 -2.53
C GLY A 212 10.19 -15.12 -3.01
N SER A 213 9.91 -13.91 -3.46
CA SER A 213 10.92 -12.87 -3.72
C SER A 213 11.23 -12.02 -2.49
N TRP A 214 10.53 -12.26 -1.38
CA TRP A 214 10.78 -11.56 -0.13
C TRP A 214 12.16 -11.92 0.43
N PRO A 215 12.93 -10.94 0.93
CA PRO A 215 14.13 -11.25 1.69
C PRO A 215 13.75 -12.13 2.87
N GLN A 216 14.39 -13.29 3.03
CA GLN A 216 14.55 -13.85 4.37
C GLN A 216 15.35 -12.80 5.14
N PRO A 217 14.76 -12.11 6.13
CA PRO A 217 13.83 -12.66 7.12
C PRO A 217 12.41 -12.07 7.16
N ILE A 218 11.98 -11.26 6.19
CA ILE A 218 10.59 -10.77 6.10
C ILE A 218 9.61 -11.96 6.15
N ARG A 219 8.73 -11.96 7.17
CA ARG A 219 7.72 -13.01 7.45
C ARG A 219 6.30 -12.45 7.29
N VAL A 220 5.91 -12.07 6.08
CA VAL A 220 4.54 -11.57 5.84
C VAL A 220 3.67 -12.71 5.33
N VAL A 221 2.82 -13.32 6.15
CA VAL A 221 2.07 -14.51 5.69
C VAL A 221 0.81 -14.10 4.93
N GLY A 222 0.56 -14.78 3.80
CA GLY A 222 -0.71 -14.72 3.09
C GLY A 222 -0.86 -13.57 2.11
N LEU A 223 0.15 -12.72 1.91
CA LEU A 223 0.10 -11.71 0.85
C LEU A 223 0.56 -12.29 -0.49
N SER A 224 -0.13 -11.90 -1.57
CA SER A 224 0.28 -12.12 -2.96
C SER A 224 1.22 -11.03 -3.47
N TRP A 225 1.25 -9.85 -2.85
CA TRP A 225 2.22 -8.80 -3.12
C TRP A 225 2.57 -8.03 -1.83
N LEU A 226 3.81 -7.57 -1.72
CA LEU A 226 4.29 -6.73 -0.61
C LEU A 226 4.92 -5.43 -1.16
N TYR A 227 4.53 -4.30 -0.59
CA TYR A 227 5.10 -2.98 -0.91
C TYR A 227 5.74 -2.40 0.37
N PRO A 228 7.02 -2.73 0.64
CA PRO A 228 7.66 -2.35 1.89
C PRO A 228 7.82 -0.83 1.96
N ARG A 229 7.63 -0.26 3.16
CA ARG A 229 8.12 1.09 3.40
C ARG A 229 9.64 1.02 3.45
N THR A 230 10.29 1.95 2.76
CA THR A 230 11.75 1.97 2.67
C THR A 230 12.28 3.28 3.26
N THR A 231 13.25 3.18 4.16
CA THR A 231 14.00 4.31 4.71
C THR A 231 15.46 4.20 4.30
N MET A 232 15.95 5.15 3.50
CA MET A 232 17.35 5.26 3.12
C MET A 232 18.08 6.21 4.07
N VAL A 233 19.09 5.72 4.78
CA VAL A 233 19.92 6.54 5.67
C VAL A 233 21.19 6.96 4.93
N VAL A 234 21.43 8.28 4.86
CA VAL A 234 22.60 8.88 4.24
C VAL A 234 23.41 9.67 5.27
N GLU A 235 24.73 9.68 5.10
CA GLU A 235 25.67 10.39 5.99
C GLU A 235 26.72 11.18 5.21
N GLY A 236 27.50 12.00 5.91
CA GLY A 236 28.64 12.73 5.35
C GLY A 236 28.25 13.60 4.14
N GLU A 237 28.99 13.51 3.04
CA GLU A 237 28.67 14.32 1.86
C GLU A 237 27.31 14.01 1.23
N ALA A 238 26.81 12.78 1.40
CA ALA A 238 25.54 12.33 0.86
C ALA A 238 24.34 12.87 1.66
N SER A 239 24.54 13.40 2.87
CA SER A 239 23.47 14.09 3.62
C SER A 239 22.96 15.35 2.93
N ARG A 240 23.73 15.88 1.96
CA ARG A 240 23.34 17.00 1.07
C ARG A 240 22.39 16.56 -0.05
N LEU A 241 21.98 15.29 -0.10
CA LEU A 241 21.07 14.77 -1.10
C LEU A 241 19.71 15.47 -1.03
N SER A 242 19.33 16.16 -2.11
CA SER A 242 18.04 16.80 -2.26
C SER A 242 17.20 16.01 -3.25
N VAL A 243 16.33 15.14 -2.73
CA VAL A 243 15.44 14.28 -3.51
C VAL A 243 14.00 14.37 -2.98
N PRO A 244 12.99 14.20 -3.86
CA PRO A 244 11.60 14.17 -3.44
C PRO A 244 11.36 13.08 -2.39
N GLN A 245 10.68 13.42 -1.30
CA GLN A 245 10.25 12.44 -0.29
C GLN A 245 8.89 11.87 -0.69
N SER A 246 8.74 10.54 -0.65
CA SER A 246 7.46 9.87 -0.88
C SER A 246 7.01 9.11 0.37
N PRO A 247 5.72 8.73 0.47
CA PRO A 247 5.25 7.85 1.54
C PRO A 247 5.95 6.48 1.56
N SER A 248 6.37 5.99 0.40
CA SER A 248 7.01 4.66 0.22
C SER A 248 8.52 4.68 0.37
N LEU A 249 9.17 5.83 0.13
CA LEU A 249 10.60 6.03 0.28
C LEU A 249 10.90 7.32 1.04
N ARG A 250 11.45 7.17 2.25
CA ARG A 250 11.95 8.25 3.10
C ARG A 250 13.48 8.28 3.04
N VAL A 251 14.06 9.48 3.02
CA VAL A 251 15.51 9.67 3.20
C VAL A 251 15.74 10.32 4.56
N VAL A 252 16.64 9.72 5.34
CA VAL A 252 17.10 10.25 6.63
C VAL A 252 18.55 10.67 6.48
N ALA A 253 18.81 11.96 6.64
CA ALA A 253 20.16 12.51 6.69
C ALA A 253 20.68 12.45 8.13
N ALA A 254 21.75 11.69 8.36
CA ALA A 254 22.40 11.61 9.65
C ALA A 254 23.22 12.89 9.92
N ASP A 255 22.99 13.52 11.08
CA ASP A 255 23.76 14.69 11.54
C ASP A 255 25.20 14.33 11.96
N GLY A 256 25.48 13.03 12.12
CA GLY A 256 26.78 12.48 12.49
C GLY A 256 26.99 11.09 11.90
N SER A 257 26.83 10.05 12.71
CA SER A 257 27.00 8.66 12.30
C SER A 257 25.72 8.12 11.64
N GLY A 258 25.85 7.52 10.45
CA GLY A 258 24.77 6.77 9.80
C GLY A 258 24.26 5.62 10.66
N ASP A 259 25.15 4.91 11.35
CA ASP A 259 24.80 3.79 12.24
C ASP A 259 23.87 4.23 13.38
N ASP A 260 24.15 5.38 13.99
CA ASP A 260 23.32 5.94 15.07
C ASP A 260 21.93 6.30 14.53
N ALA A 261 21.86 6.94 13.36
CA ALA A 261 20.59 7.25 12.71
C ALA A 261 19.79 5.99 12.33
N ILE A 262 20.45 4.93 11.84
CA ILE A 262 19.81 3.63 11.57
C ILE A 262 19.25 3.03 12.86
N VAL A 263 20.02 3.06 13.94
CA VAL A 263 19.56 2.56 15.25
C VAL A 263 18.34 3.33 15.75
N ASP A 264 18.29 4.65 15.54
CA ASP A 264 17.13 5.47 15.90
C ASP A 264 15.90 5.11 15.06
N VAL A 265 16.04 4.93 13.75
CA VAL A 265 14.95 4.45 12.87
C VAL A 265 14.45 3.08 13.33
N VAL A 266 15.35 2.15 13.67
CA VAL A 266 14.97 0.80 14.14
C VAL A 266 14.17 0.86 15.45
N ARG A 267 14.47 1.80 16.36
CA ARG A 267 13.69 1.98 17.60
C ARG A 267 12.25 2.41 17.33
N GLU A 268 12.02 3.17 16.26
CA GLU A 268 10.68 3.60 15.83
C GLU A 268 9.91 2.48 15.12
N HIS A 269 10.63 1.49 14.58
CA HIS A 269 10.06 0.44 13.73
C HIS A 269 10.45 -0.98 14.21
N PRO A 270 9.68 -1.60 15.11
CA PRO A 270 9.99 -2.89 15.73
C PRO A 270 10.11 -4.09 14.77
N HIS A 271 9.63 -3.94 13.53
CA HIS A 271 9.69 -4.95 12.46
C HIS A 271 10.63 -4.52 11.32
N ALA A 272 11.65 -3.73 11.65
CA ALA A 272 12.63 -3.28 10.68
C ALA A 272 13.56 -4.41 10.21
N VAL A 273 13.87 -4.38 8.91
CA VAL A 273 14.92 -5.17 8.28
C VAL A 273 15.98 -4.20 7.77
N VAL A 274 17.20 -4.32 8.29
CA VAL A 274 18.31 -3.43 7.95
C VAL A 274 19.17 -4.04 6.85
N VAL A 275 19.44 -3.27 5.81
CA VAL A 275 20.37 -3.64 4.74
C VAL A 275 21.74 -3.10 5.06
N THR A 276 22.64 -3.94 5.57
CA THR A 276 24.03 -3.57 5.84
C THR A 276 24.95 -4.80 5.88
N ALA A 277 26.23 -4.61 5.56
CA ALA A 277 27.31 -5.56 5.78
C ALA A 277 28.13 -5.24 7.04
N ASP A 278 27.85 -4.13 7.72
CA ASP A 278 28.56 -3.74 8.94
C ASP A 278 28.23 -4.70 10.09
N ARG A 279 29.27 -5.26 10.71
CA ARG A 279 29.13 -6.27 11.77
C ARG A 279 28.73 -5.65 13.10
N GLU A 280 29.23 -4.47 13.41
CA GLU A 280 28.91 -3.76 14.64
C GLU A 280 27.47 -3.26 14.58
N LEU A 281 27.09 -2.60 13.48
CA LEU A 281 25.72 -2.16 13.26
C LEU A 281 24.74 -3.34 13.32
N ARG A 282 25.06 -4.47 12.67
CA ARG A 282 24.25 -5.70 12.73
C ARG A 282 24.02 -6.16 14.17
N GLN A 283 25.03 -6.12 15.03
CA GLN A 283 24.89 -6.49 16.43
C GLN A 283 23.98 -5.50 17.17
N ARG A 284 24.15 -4.20 16.92
CA ARG A 284 23.38 -3.12 17.56
C ARG A 284 21.91 -3.18 17.22
N VAL A 285 21.55 -3.31 15.93
CA VAL A 285 20.16 -3.38 15.49
C VAL A 285 19.52 -4.72 15.83
N GLY A 286 20.29 -5.81 15.80
CA GLY A 286 19.83 -7.13 16.25
C GLY A 286 19.45 -7.17 17.73
N ALA A 287 20.13 -6.40 18.58
CA ALA A 287 19.77 -6.26 19.99
C ALA A 287 18.42 -5.53 20.20
N LEU A 288 17.93 -4.81 19.18
CA LEU A 288 16.61 -4.17 19.15
C LEU A 288 15.53 -5.06 18.52
N GLY A 289 15.88 -6.29 18.11
CA GLY A 289 14.96 -7.22 17.44
C GLY A 289 14.86 -7.02 15.93
N ALA A 290 15.64 -6.09 15.36
CA ALA A 290 15.69 -5.92 13.92
C ALA A 290 16.49 -7.04 13.25
N ASP A 291 16.02 -7.36 12.07
CA ASP A 291 16.58 -8.35 11.20
C ASP A 291 17.58 -7.71 10.22
N VAL A 292 18.51 -8.48 9.65
CA VAL A 292 19.56 -7.92 8.77
C VAL A 292 19.74 -8.72 7.49
N ILE A 293 19.81 -8.02 6.36
CA ILE A 293 20.14 -8.58 5.04
C ILE A 293 21.40 -7.93 4.45
N GLY A 294 22.14 -8.71 3.67
CA GLY A 294 23.38 -8.27 3.06
C GLY A 294 23.16 -7.38 1.82
N PRO A 295 23.98 -6.35 1.59
CA PRO A 295 23.87 -5.43 0.46
C PRO A 295 23.86 -6.11 -0.91
N ARG A 296 24.69 -7.15 -1.10
CA ARG A 296 24.83 -7.81 -2.42
C ARG A 296 23.52 -8.44 -2.88
N TRP A 297 22.79 -9.09 -1.97
CA TRP A 297 21.51 -9.69 -2.29
C TRP A 297 20.49 -8.60 -2.61
N PHE A 298 20.45 -7.56 -1.78
CA PHE A 298 19.51 -6.46 -1.94
C PHE A 298 19.74 -5.70 -3.25
N LEU A 299 20.99 -5.49 -3.62
CA LEU A 299 21.35 -4.84 -4.87
C LEU A 299 20.86 -5.61 -6.09
N ASN A 300 20.91 -6.94 -6.10
CA ASN A 300 20.34 -7.75 -7.18
C ASN A 300 18.82 -7.59 -7.29
N LEU A 301 18.14 -7.27 -6.20
CA LEU A 301 16.70 -7.08 -6.18
C LEU A 301 16.25 -5.74 -6.78
N ILE A 302 17.08 -4.70 -6.68
CA ILE A 302 16.67 -3.32 -7.03
C ILE A 302 17.31 -2.78 -8.32
N THR A 303 18.13 -3.57 -9.01
CA THR A 303 18.85 -3.13 -10.22
C THR A 303 18.49 -3.86 -11.50
N ASP A 304 17.56 -4.81 -11.41
CA ASP A 304 16.92 -5.46 -12.56
C ASP A 304 15.56 -4.80 -12.84
#